data_AF-A0A0P9H913-F1
#
_entry.id   AF-A0A0P9H913-F1
#
_cell.length_a   1.000
_cell.length_b   1.000
_cell.length_c   1.000
_cell.angle_alpha   90.00
_cell.angle_beta   90.00
_cell.angle_gamma   90.00
#
_symmetry.space_group_name_H-M   'P 1'
#
loop_
_entity.id
_entity.type
_entity.pdbx_description
1 polymer ?
#
loop_
_entity_poly.entity_id
_entity_poly.type
_entity_poly.pdbx_seq_one_letter_code
_entity_poly.pdbx_strand_id
1 'polypeptide(L)'
;MRGRQYSTGGALPERDLQELSDILAMRLYQKMGRRAYRLTRQDVAELIEPYTTDLITEDRSMVPWMVWDLLQEGMEIEYQMR
;
A
#
# COMPACT_ATOMS: atom_id res chain seq x y z
N MET A 1 8.36 -26.58 0.22
CA MET A 1 8.08 -25.62 1.32
C MET A 1 9.35 -24.82 1.57
N ARG A 2 9.45 -23.58 1.07
CA ARG A 2 10.60 -22.70 1.34
C ARG A 2 10.33 -21.96 2.64
N GLY A 3 11.18 -22.19 3.64
CA GLY A 3 11.12 -21.52 4.93
C GLY A 3 11.33 -20.01 4.76
N ARG A 4 10.32 -19.22 5.14
CA ARG A 4 10.46 -17.78 5.36
C ARG A 4 11.13 -17.61 6.72
N GLN A 5 12.28 -16.93 6.72
CA GLN A 5 12.93 -16.45 7.93
C GLN A 5 11.99 -15.46 8.60
N TYR A 6 11.49 -15.80 9.78
CA TYR A 6 10.82 -14.86 10.65
C TYR A 6 11.90 -13.95 11.23
N SER A 7 11.94 -12.69 10.80
CA SER A 7 12.62 -11.65 11.56
C SER A 7 11.99 -11.63 12.95
N THR A 8 12.80 -11.77 13.98
CA THR A 8 12.47 -12.00 15.39
C THR A 8 11.68 -10.87 16.08
N GLY A 9 11.07 -9.94 15.33
CA GLY A 9 10.37 -8.76 15.83
C GLY A 9 8.91 -8.62 15.39
N GLY A 10 8.33 -9.58 14.67
CA GLY A 10 6.92 -9.54 14.24
C GLY A 10 6.61 -8.60 13.05
N ALA A 11 7.60 -7.82 12.60
CA ALA A 11 7.53 -7.03 11.37
C ALA A 11 7.49 -7.95 10.15
N LEU A 12 6.71 -7.56 9.13
CA LEU A 12 6.76 -8.22 7.85
C LEU A 12 8.13 -8.01 7.19
N PRO A 13 8.63 -9.00 6.43
CA PRO A 13 9.73 -8.75 5.51
C PRO A 13 9.39 -7.59 4.57
N GLU A 14 10.36 -6.72 4.27
CA GLU A 14 10.17 -5.57 3.37
C GLU A 14 9.49 -5.94 2.06
N ARG A 15 9.87 -7.09 1.48
CA ARG A 15 9.23 -7.64 0.29
C ARG A 15 7.73 -7.89 0.47
N ASP A 16 7.32 -8.43 1.61
CA ASP A 16 5.92 -8.75 1.89
C ASP A 16 5.11 -7.45 2.11
N LEU A 17 5.73 -6.39 2.68
CA LEU A 17 5.14 -5.05 2.76
C LEU A 17 4.95 -4.41 1.39
N GLN A 18 5.92 -4.58 0.49
CA GLN A 18 5.81 -4.12 -0.89
C GLN A 18 4.68 -4.84 -1.63
N GLU A 19 4.66 -6.18 -1.56
CA GLU A 19 3.60 -7.00 -2.18
C GLU A 19 2.21 -6.61 -1.65
N LEU A 20 2.08 -6.36 -0.35
CA LEU A 20 0.83 -5.87 0.25
C LEU A 20 0.44 -4.49 -0.29
N SER A 21 1.39 -3.55 -0.36
CA SER A 21 1.15 -2.19 -0.83
C SER A 21 0.72 -2.15 -2.30
N ASP A 22 1.36 -2.96 -3.15
CA ASP A 22 1.00 -3.09 -4.56
C ASP A 22 -0.45 -3.58 -4.72
N ILE A 23 -0.83 -4.63 -3.98
CA ILE A 23 -2.18 -5.19 -4.02
C ILE A 23 -3.22 -4.15 -3.56
N LEU A 24 -2.93 -3.41 -2.50
CA LEU A 24 -3.83 -2.39 -1.98
C LEU A 24 -3.98 -1.20 -2.93
N ALA A 25 -2.88 -0.71 -3.52
CA ALA A 25 -2.90 0.36 -4.51
C ALA A 25 -3.73 -0.05 -5.75
N MET A 26 -3.49 -1.25 -6.27
CA MET A 26 -4.28 -1.81 -7.38
C MET A 26 -5.76 -1.92 -7.03
N ARG A 27 -6.10 -2.39 -5.82
CA ARG A 27 -7.48 -2.53 -5.38
C ARG A 27 -8.20 -1.18 -5.27
N LEU A 28 -7.53 -0.17 -4.74
CA LEU A 28 -8.07 1.20 -4.67
C LEU A 28 -8.30 1.76 -6.08
N TYR A 29 -7.32 1.62 -6.97
CA TYR A 29 -7.45 2.08 -8.35
C TYR A 29 -8.55 1.33 -9.11
N GLN A 30 -8.66 0.00 -8.98
CA GLN A 30 -9.74 -0.77 -9.59
C GLN A 30 -11.13 -0.34 -9.11
N LYS A 31 -11.25 0.03 -7.83
CA LYS A 31 -12.53 0.48 -7.23
C LYS A 31 -12.91 1.90 -7.63
N MET A 32 -11.93 2.81 -7.72
CA MET A 32 -12.19 4.26 -7.84
C MET A 32 -11.77 4.86 -9.19
N GLY A 33 -10.98 4.14 -9.98
CA GLY A 33 -10.29 4.63 -11.16
C GLY A 33 -9.38 5.81 -10.81
N ARG A 34 -9.30 6.77 -11.74
CA ARG A 34 -8.55 8.02 -11.57
C ARG A 34 -8.93 8.86 -10.35
N ARG A 35 -10.07 8.62 -9.71
CA ARG A 35 -10.41 9.30 -8.46
C ARG A 35 -9.47 8.89 -7.32
N ALA A 36 -8.85 7.71 -7.40
CA ALA A 36 -7.84 7.26 -6.44
C ALA A 36 -6.65 8.24 -6.35
N TYR A 37 -6.29 8.91 -7.44
CA TYR A 37 -5.19 9.88 -7.46
C TYR A 37 -5.44 11.12 -6.59
N ARG A 38 -6.70 11.40 -6.24
CA ARG A 38 -7.06 12.53 -5.37
C ARG A 38 -7.07 12.18 -3.89
N LEU A 39 -6.83 10.92 -3.54
CA LEU A 39 -6.81 10.49 -2.15
C LEU A 39 -5.62 11.15 -1.44
N THR A 40 -5.90 11.71 -0.27
CA THR A 40 -4.84 12.06 0.67
C THR A 40 -4.28 10.79 1.32
N ARG A 41 -3.11 10.89 1.94
CA ARG A 41 -2.55 9.79 2.73
C ARG A 41 -3.51 9.33 3.84
N GLN A 42 -4.26 10.26 4.44
CA GLN A 42 -5.25 9.93 5.46
C GLN A 42 -6.40 9.12 4.86
N ASP A 43 -6.93 9.52 3.71
CA ASP A 43 -7.99 8.76 3.04
C ASP A 43 -7.51 7.33 2.71
N VAL A 44 -6.27 7.20 2.25
CA VAL A 44 -5.66 5.88 2.00
C VAL A 44 -5.60 5.06 3.29
N ALA A 45 -5.11 5.63 4.39
CA ALA A 45 -5.03 4.96 5.67
C ALA A 45 -6.40 4.45 6.15
N GLU A 46 -7.43 5.28 6.05
CA GLU A 46 -8.81 4.92 6.43
C GLU A 46 -9.39 3.82 5.52
N LEU A 47 -9.13 3.89 4.22
CA LEU A 47 -9.65 2.92 3.25
C LEU A 47 -8.98 1.54 3.34
N ILE A 48 -7.72 1.48 3.77
CA ILE A 48 -6.96 0.23 3.88
C ILE A 48 -6.89 -0.32 5.30
N GLU A 49 -7.40 0.42 6.30
CA GLU A 49 -7.39 0.02 7.71
C GLU A 49 -7.84 -1.44 7.91
N PRO A 50 -8.95 -1.92 7.29
CA PRO A 50 -9.41 -3.30 7.47
C PRO A 50 -8.44 -4.40 7.00
N TYR A 51 -7.42 -4.06 6.19
CA TYR A 51 -6.42 -4.99 5.65
C TYR A 51 -5.07 -4.90 6.37
N THR A 52 -4.96 -4.02 7.36
CA THR A 52 -3.70 -3.74 8.07
C THR A 52 -3.84 -3.88 9.59
N THR A 53 -5.02 -4.28 10.09
CA THR A 53 -5.30 -4.37 11.53
C THR A 53 -4.40 -5.35 12.28
N ASP A 54 -3.90 -6.37 11.58
CA ASP A 54 -3.04 -7.44 12.11
C ASP A 54 -1.55 -7.12 11.99
N LEU A 55 -1.18 -6.03 11.32
CA LEU A 55 0.19 -5.56 11.24
C LEU A 55 0.63 -4.89 12.56
N ILE A 56 1.94 -4.93 12.82
CA ILE A 56 2.54 -4.16 13.91
C ILE A 56 2.41 -2.65 13.65
N THR A 57 2.53 -1.85 14.70
CA THR A 57 2.33 -0.39 14.65
C THR A 57 3.20 0.29 13.59
N GLU A 58 4.45 -0.12 13.49
CA GLU A 58 5.43 0.40 12.54
C GLU A 58 4.95 0.17 11.09
N ASP A 59 4.64 -1.08 10.75
CA ASP A 59 4.14 -1.47 9.43
C ASP A 59 2.80 -0.79 9.11
N ARG A 60 1.88 -0.69 10.10
CA ARG A 60 0.61 0.04 9.96
C ARG A 60 0.78 1.50 9.60
N SER A 61 1.86 2.13 10.06
CA SER A 61 2.17 3.52 9.75
C SER A 61 2.84 3.67 8.37
N MET A 62 3.56 2.64 7.90
CA MET A 62 4.30 2.65 6.65
C MET A 62 3.42 2.34 5.43
N VAL A 63 2.58 1.29 5.51
CA VAL A 63 1.78 0.81 4.37
C VAL A 63 0.90 1.91 3.74
N PRO A 64 0.18 2.77 4.50
CA PRO A 64 -0.60 3.85 3.90
C PRO A 64 0.25 4.83 3.07
N TRP A 65 1.50 5.06 3.48
CA TRP A 65 2.42 5.92 2.74
C TRP A 65 2.84 5.27 1.43
N MET A 66 3.23 3.99 1.46
CA MET A 66 3.63 3.22 0.27
C MET A 66 2.50 3.13 -0.75
N VAL A 67 1.28 2.83 -0.30
CA VAL A 67 0.10 2.76 -1.16
C VAL A 67 -0.21 4.11 -1.80
N TRP A 68 -0.12 5.19 -1.03
CA TRP A 68 -0.35 6.54 -1.56
C TRP A 68 0.70 6.93 -2.60
N ASP A 69 1.97 6.62 -2.35
CA ASP A 69 3.09 6.90 -3.26
C ASP A 69 2.91 6.21 -4.61
N LEU A 70 2.59 4.91 -4.61
CA LEU A 70 2.27 4.15 -5.83
C LEU A 70 1.11 4.76 -6.64
N LEU A 71 0.09 5.29 -5.97
CA LEU A 71 -1.01 5.98 -6.65
C LEU A 71 -0.53 7.30 -7.30
N GLN A 72 0.37 8.05 -6.65
CA GLN A 72 0.92 9.27 -7.23
C GLN A 72 1.84 8.97 -8.42
N GLU A 73 2.71 7.96 -8.30
CA GLU A 73 3.54 7.50 -9.42
C GLU A 73 2.68 7.10 -10.63
N GLY A 74 1.60 6.34 -10.40
CA GLY A 74 0.67 5.97 -11.45
C GLY A 74 0.01 7.16 -12.13
N MET A 75 -0.32 8.22 -11.35
CA MET A 75 -0.85 9.47 -11.90
C MET A 75 0.18 10.18 -12.80
N GLU A 76 1.43 10.29 -12.35
CA GLU A 76 2.50 10.92 -13.11
C GLU A 76 2.75 10.20 -14.44
N ILE A 77 2.79 8.87 -14.42
CA ILE A 77 2.93 8.04 -15.62
C ILE A 77 1.76 8.26 -16.59
N GLU A 78 0.51 8.20 -16.09
CA GLU A 78 -0.67 8.45 -16.93
C GLU A 78 -0.68 9.87 -17.52
N TYR A 79 -0.19 10.86 -16.77
CA TYR A 79 -0.11 12.24 -17.22
C TYR A 79 0.95 12.44 -18.30
N GLN A 80 2.12 11.80 -18.18
CA GLN A 80 3.18 11.86 -19.19
C GLN A 80 2.82 11.17 -20.52
N MET A 81 1.91 10.20 -20.49
CA MET A 81 1.43 9.51 -21.70
C MET A 81 0.36 10.29 -22.48
N ARG A 82 -0.05 11.47 -22.01
CA ARG A 82 -1.05 12.34 -22.65
C ARG A 82 -0.41 13.53 -23.35
#